data_AF-F8PLK7-F1
#
_entry.id   AF-F8PLK7-F1
#
_cell.length_a   1.000
_cell.length_b   1.000
_cell.length_c   1.000
_cell.angle_alpha   90.00
_cell.angle_beta   90.00
_cell.angle_gamma   90.00
#
_symmetry.space_group_name_H-M   'P 1'
#
loop_
_entity.id
_entity.type
_entity.pdbx_description
1 polymer ?
#
loop_
_entity_poly.entity_id
_entity_poly.type
_entity_poly.pdbx_seq_one_letter_code
_entity_poly.pdbx_strand_id
1 'polypeptide(L)'
;MAVQNVQASPGMIAPPVLSKTDQGSLNAWSKKEYCAKNILGCMVSDLTLQQILHKDTVVEMWDLIHQENKNKTKLIQAELQDKLAALHCPKKGNMHTHIDKIRDMWEQLSAAGVYLTDKEKALNMLRSLSSTCAIFVSQLSVSAHMNGKSINPETLIVNLLQEYD
;
A
#
# COMPACT_ATOMS: atom_id res chain seq x y z
N MET A 1 -65.46 -12.06 -57.09
CA MET A 1 -65.36 -11.56 -55.70
C MET A 1 -64.37 -12.43 -54.95
N ALA A 2 -63.16 -11.91 -54.69
CA ALA A 2 -62.26 -12.36 -53.64
C ALA A 2 -61.05 -11.42 -53.68
N VAL A 3 -61.04 -10.39 -52.82
CA VAL A 3 -59.83 -9.59 -52.56
C VAL A 3 -59.48 -9.83 -51.10
N GLN A 4 -58.43 -10.60 -50.89
CA GLN A 4 -57.90 -10.93 -49.57
C GLN A 4 -56.62 -10.13 -49.34
N ASN A 5 -56.79 -9.06 -48.54
CA ASN A 5 -55.99 -8.69 -47.37
C ASN A 5 -54.46 -8.94 -47.40
N VAL A 6 -53.65 -7.88 -47.30
CA VAL A 6 -52.49 -7.84 -46.38
C VAL A 6 -52.26 -6.40 -45.90
N GLN A 7 -52.40 -6.21 -44.59
CA GLN A 7 -52.02 -5.03 -43.83
C GLN A 7 -50.51 -4.75 -43.95
N ALA A 8 -50.14 -3.50 -44.25
CA ALA A 8 -48.81 -3.00 -43.98
C ALA A 8 -48.78 -2.36 -42.58
N SER A 9 -48.08 -2.99 -41.64
CA SER A 9 -47.79 -2.42 -40.31
C SER A 9 -46.83 -1.25 -40.43
N PRO A 10 -47.10 -0.10 -39.77
CA PRO A 10 -46.16 1.00 -39.63
C PRO A 10 -45.31 0.82 -38.36
N GLY A 11 -43.99 0.96 -38.47
CA GLY A 11 -43.12 1.22 -37.32
C GLY A 11 -41.91 0.31 -37.16
N MET A 12 -40.97 0.32 -38.10
CA MET A 12 -39.56 0.05 -37.79
C MET A 12 -38.91 1.39 -37.44
N ILE A 13 -38.81 1.68 -36.15
CA ILE A 13 -37.98 2.78 -35.66
C ILE A 13 -36.53 2.36 -35.93
N ALA A 14 -35.91 3.01 -36.91
CA ALA A 14 -34.50 2.83 -37.19
C ALA A 14 -33.69 3.17 -35.92
N PRO A 15 -32.63 2.40 -35.60
CA PRO A 15 -31.76 2.72 -34.48
C PRO A 15 -31.23 4.15 -34.62
N PRO A 16 -31.02 4.89 -33.51
CA PRO A 16 -30.61 6.29 -33.57
C PRO A 16 -29.29 6.38 -34.33
N VAL A 17 -29.32 6.97 -35.53
CA VAL A 17 -28.11 7.28 -36.28
C VAL A 17 -27.36 8.34 -35.48
N LEU A 18 -26.22 7.96 -34.89
CA LEU A 18 -25.29 8.88 -34.24
C LEU A 18 -25.01 10.05 -35.17
N SER A 19 -25.15 11.27 -34.65
CA SER A 19 -24.89 12.46 -35.46
C SER A 19 -23.42 12.49 -35.89
N LYS A 20 -23.10 13.19 -36.99
CA LYS A 20 -21.71 13.31 -37.47
C LYS A 20 -20.78 13.85 -36.38
N THR A 21 -21.30 14.69 -35.49
CA THR A 21 -20.58 15.23 -34.33
C THR A 21 -20.29 14.16 -33.29
N ASP A 22 -21.26 13.29 -32.98
CA ASP A 22 -21.09 12.20 -32.01
C ASP A 22 -20.08 11.14 -32.50
N GLN A 23 -20.11 10.85 -33.80
CA GLN A 23 -19.14 9.94 -34.42
C GLN A 23 -17.71 10.51 -34.38
N GLY A 24 -17.56 11.82 -34.58
CA GLY A 24 -16.27 12.51 -34.45
C GLY A 24 -15.71 12.42 -33.03
N SER A 25 -16.56 12.64 -32.04
CA SER A 25 -16.23 12.52 -30.62
C SER A 25 -15.83 11.09 -30.22
N LEU A 26 -16.56 10.07 -30.68
CA LEU A 26 -16.23 8.66 -30.45
C LEU A 26 -14.87 8.30 -31.04
N ASN A 27 -14.60 8.68 -32.30
CA ASN A 27 -13.32 8.41 -32.94
C ASN A 27 -12.15 9.09 -32.21
N ALA A 28 -12.35 10.31 -31.72
CA ALA A 28 -11.35 11.03 -30.93
C ALA A 28 -11.09 10.34 -29.59
N TRP A 29 -12.13 9.84 -28.92
CA TRP A 29 -12.00 9.06 -27.70
C TRP A 29 -11.24 7.75 -27.94
N SER A 30 -11.61 6.95 -28.95
CA SER A 30 -10.94 5.68 -29.26
C SER A 30 -9.45 5.85 -29.58
N LYS A 31 -9.07 6.95 -30.25
CA LYS A 31 -7.64 7.28 -30.48
C LYS A 31 -6.89 7.53 -29.17
N LYS A 32 -7.49 8.28 -28.24
CA LYS A 32 -6.89 8.55 -26.92
C LYS A 32 -6.79 7.27 -26.09
N GLU A 33 -7.83 6.44 -26.12
CA GLU A 33 -7.88 5.14 -25.46
C GLU A 33 -6.73 4.25 -25.93
N TYR A 34 -6.57 4.10 -27.26
CA TYR A 34 -5.48 3.31 -27.84
C TYR A 34 -4.10 3.85 -27.45
N CYS A 35 -3.91 5.17 -27.53
CA CYS A 35 -2.66 5.81 -27.15
C CYS A 35 -2.31 5.54 -25.68
N ALA A 36 -3.28 5.68 -24.78
CA ALA A 36 -3.09 5.42 -23.36
C ALA A 36 -2.79 3.94 -23.07
N LYS A 37 -3.47 3.00 -23.74
CA LYS A 37 -3.13 1.56 -23.63
C LYS A 37 -1.70 1.28 -24.06
N ASN A 38 -1.26 1.88 -25.18
CA ASN A 38 0.08 1.65 -25.68
C ASN A 38 1.15 2.20 -24.73
N ILE A 39 0.98 3.44 -24.24
CA ILE A 39 1.89 4.05 -23.26
C ILE A 39 1.96 3.18 -22.01
N LEU A 40 0.81 2.78 -21.47
CA LEU A 40 0.73 1.97 -20.27
C LEU A 40 1.40 0.61 -20.47
N GLY A 41 1.22 -0.02 -21.63
CA GLY A 41 1.89 -1.27 -21.99
C GLY A 41 3.42 -1.16 -22.08
N CYS A 42 3.95 -0.02 -22.54
CA CYS A 42 5.40 0.23 -22.61
C CYS A 42 6.04 0.52 -21.24
N MET A 43 5.25 0.94 -20.25
CA MET A 43 5.76 1.36 -18.93
C MET A 43 5.79 0.23 -17.90
N VAL A 44 5.09 -0.87 -18.16
CA VAL A 44 5.00 -2.01 -17.24
C VAL A 44 5.99 -3.12 -17.61
N SER A 45 6.31 -3.98 -16.65
CA SER A 45 7.08 -5.20 -16.91
C SER A 45 6.34 -6.19 -17.81
N ASP A 46 7.06 -7.04 -18.54
CA ASP A 46 6.48 -8.05 -19.44
C ASP A 46 5.47 -8.97 -18.74
N LEU A 47 5.72 -9.34 -17.48
CA LEU A 47 4.80 -10.17 -16.71
C LEU A 47 3.47 -9.45 -16.43
N THR A 48 3.53 -8.18 -16.00
CA THR A 48 2.34 -7.36 -15.80
C THR A 48 1.63 -7.10 -17.13
N LEU A 49 2.39 -6.90 -18.23
CA LEU A 49 1.85 -6.73 -19.57
C LEU A 49 0.97 -7.93 -19.98
N GLN A 50 1.46 -9.16 -19.79
CA GLN A 50 0.68 -10.37 -20.09
C GLN A 50 -0.65 -10.43 -19.33
N GLN A 51 -0.70 -9.86 -18.11
CA GLN A 51 -1.91 -9.82 -17.30
C GLN A 51 -2.88 -8.70 -17.68
N ILE A 52 -2.44 -7.63 -18.31
CA ILE A 52 -3.33 -6.50 -18.67
C ILE A 52 -3.78 -6.54 -20.14
N LEU A 53 -3.05 -7.24 -21.02
CA LEU A 53 -3.31 -7.24 -22.47
C LEU A 53 -4.72 -7.74 -22.84
N HIS A 54 -5.34 -8.54 -21.99
CA HIS A 54 -6.68 -9.08 -22.21
C HIS A 54 -7.81 -8.13 -21.76
N LYS A 55 -7.51 -6.88 -21.37
CA LYS A 55 -8.50 -5.89 -20.92
C LYS A 55 -8.98 -4.96 -22.04
N ASP A 56 -10.28 -4.66 -22.01
CA ASP A 56 -10.96 -3.93 -23.07
C ASP A 56 -10.83 -2.42 -22.91
N THR A 57 -10.54 -1.93 -21.71
CA THR A 57 -10.34 -0.50 -21.43
C THR A 57 -9.04 -0.21 -20.69
N VAL A 58 -8.51 1.01 -20.85
CA VAL A 58 -7.35 1.53 -20.11
C VAL A 58 -7.64 1.56 -18.62
N VAL A 59 -8.88 1.87 -18.25
CA VAL A 59 -9.32 1.91 -16.84
C VAL A 59 -9.16 0.54 -16.19
N GLU A 60 -9.63 -0.52 -16.84
CA GLU A 60 -9.46 -1.89 -16.35
C GLU A 60 -7.98 -2.32 -16.27
N MET A 61 -7.17 -1.92 -17.26
CA MET A 61 -5.72 -2.17 -17.22
C MET A 61 -5.08 -1.48 -16.00
N TRP A 62 -5.41 -0.21 -15.78
CA TRP A 62 -4.89 0.59 -14.67
C TRP A 62 -5.34 0.05 -13.32
N ASP A 63 -6.61 -0.31 -13.17
CA ASP A 63 -7.15 -0.85 -11.93
C ASP A 63 -6.47 -2.16 -11.54
N LEU A 64 -6.18 -3.04 -12.52
CA LEU A 64 -5.45 -4.28 -12.28
C LEU A 64 -4.03 -4.00 -11.80
N ILE A 65 -3.30 -3.10 -12.47
CA ILE A 65 -1.94 -2.70 -12.07
C ILE A 65 -1.96 -2.13 -10.66
N HIS A 66 -2.90 -1.24 -10.38
CA HIS A 66 -3.03 -0.61 -9.08
C HIS A 66 -3.34 -1.64 -7.99
N GLN A 67 -4.23 -2.61 -8.25
CA GLN A 67 -4.55 -3.69 -7.33
C GLN A 67 -3.34 -4.61 -7.08
N GLU A 68 -2.62 -5.00 -8.13
CA GLU A 68 -1.42 -5.85 -8.02
C GLU A 68 -0.36 -5.16 -7.16
N ASN A 69 -0.06 -3.89 -7.44
CA ASN A 69 0.91 -3.11 -6.68
C ASN A 69 0.45 -2.88 -5.24
N LYS A 70 -0.83 -2.61 -5.00
CA LYS A 70 -1.39 -2.51 -3.65
C LYS A 70 -1.23 -3.81 -2.86
N ASN A 71 -1.42 -4.96 -3.48
CA ASN A 71 -1.21 -6.25 -2.83
C ASN A 71 0.28 -6.50 -2.53
N LYS A 72 1.18 -6.17 -3.47
CA LYS A 72 2.64 -6.22 -3.24
C LYS A 72 3.05 -5.31 -2.09
N THR A 73 2.53 -4.08 -2.02
CA THR A 73 2.77 -3.16 -0.91
C THR A 73 2.31 -3.76 0.42
N LYS A 74 1.12 -4.37 0.50
CA LYS A 74 0.65 -5.02 1.73
C LYS A 74 1.54 -6.18 2.17
N LEU A 75 2.05 -6.98 1.23
CA LEU A 75 2.98 -8.06 1.55
C LEU A 75 4.29 -7.50 2.13
N ILE A 76 4.85 -6.45 1.50
CA ILE A 76 6.06 -5.77 1.98
C ILE A 76 5.82 -5.18 3.38
N GLN A 77 4.67 -4.55 3.61
CA GLN A 77 4.30 -4.01 4.92
C GLN A 77 4.26 -5.12 5.99
N ALA A 78 3.62 -6.25 5.69
CA ALA A 78 3.56 -7.39 6.60
C ALA A 78 4.96 -7.96 6.89
N GLU A 79 5.79 -8.14 5.86
CA GLU A 79 7.17 -8.63 6.02
C GLU A 79 8.02 -7.67 6.88
N LEU A 80 7.89 -6.35 6.70
CA LEU A 80 8.57 -5.35 7.52
C LEU A 80 8.08 -5.38 8.98
N GLN A 81 6.78 -5.57 9.22
CA GLN A 81 6.24 -5.74 10.56
C GLN A 81 6.76 -7.02 11.24
N ASP A 82 6.82 -8.13 10.51
CA ASP A 82 7.35 -9.41 11.02
C ASP A 82 8.84 -9.30 11.34
N LYS A 83 9.63 -8.66 10.47
CA LYS A 83 11.05 -8.38 10.74
C LYS A 83 11.23 -7.52 11.99
N LEU A 84 10.36 -6.51 12.19
CA LEU A 84 10.40 -5.67 13.40
C LEU A 84 9.96 -6.46 14.63
N ALA A 85 9.03 -7.39 14.48
CA ALA A 85 8.57 -8.30 15.53
C ALA A 85 9.65 -9.30 15.96
N ALA A 86 10.48 -9.75 15.03
CA ALA A 86 11.58 -10.68 15.27
C ALA A 86 12.89 -10.01 15.72
N LEU A 87 12.99 -8.68 15.63
CA LEU A 87 14.19 -7.95 15.99
C LEU A 87 14.41 -7.98 17.51
N HIS A 88 15.53 -8.57 17.94
CA HIS A 88 15.93 -8.67 19.34
C HIS A 88 17.36 -8.18 19.55
N CYS A 89 17.60 -7.51 20.68
CA CYS A 89 18.93 -7.04 21.04
C CYS A 89 19.85 -8.25 21.34
N PRO A 90 20.97 -8.41 20.62
CA PRO A 90 21.90 -9.51 20.89
C PRO A 90 22.50 -9.39 22.30
N LYS A 91 22.75 -10.51 22.98
CA LYS A 91 23.30 -10.54 24.36
C LYS A 91 24.66 -9.85 24.54
N LYS A 92 25.41 -9.64 23.44
CA LYS A 92 26.70 -8.91 23.40
C LYS A 92 26.73 -7.85 22.29
N GLY A 93 25.54 -7.42 21.83
CA GLY A 93 25.42 -6.45 20.77
C GLY A 93 25.62 -5.02 21.28
N ASN A 94 26.09 -4.13 20.40
CA ASN A 94 26.11 -2.70 20.68
C ASN A 94 24.66 -2.14 20.67
N MET A 95 24.26 -1.49 21.76
CA MET A 95 22.92 -0.92 21.92
C MET A 95 22.63 0.18 20.88
N HIS A 96 23.60 1.04 20.56
CA HIS A 96 23.47 2.06 19.50
C HIS A 96 23.09 1.43 18.17
N THR A 97 23.85 0.42 17.75
CA THR A 97 23.59 -0.29 16.49
C THR A 97 22.24 -0.99 16.47
N HIS A 98 21.76 -1.46 17.63
CA HIS A 98 20.44 -2.07 17.74
C HIS A 98 19.31 -1.03 17.61
N ILE A 99 19.45 0.11 18.29
CA ILE A 99 18.50 1.23 18.21
C ILE A 99 18.45 1.80 16.80
N ASP A 100 19.60 1.99 16.14
CA ASP A 100 19.67 2.47 14.76
C ASP A 100 18.91 1.54 13.80
N LYS A 101 19.04 0.22 13.96
CA LYS A 101 18.27 -0.76 13.19
C LYS A 101 16.77 -0.64 13.41
N ILE A 102 16.33 -0.43 14.65
CA ILE A 102 14.90 -0.22 14.94
C ILE A 102 14.40 1.06 14.25
N ARG A 103 15.18 2.14 14.28
CA ARG A 103 14.80 3.42 13.66
C ARG A 103 14.70 3.29 12.14
N ASP A 104 15.68 2.63 11.52
CA ASP A 104 15.68 2.34 10.09
C ASP A 104 14.44 1.52 9.70
N MET A 105 14.05 0.53 10.50
CA MET A 105 12.82 -0.22 10.28
C MET A 105 11.55 0.64 10.38
N TRP A 106 11.49 1.61 11.30
CA TRP A 106 10.36 2.55 11.38
C TRP A 106 10.28 3.45 10.14
N GLU A 107 11.43 3.89 9.62
CA GLU A 107 11.51 4.67 8.40
C GLU A 107 11.06 3.86 7.18
N GLN A 108 11.52 2.61 7.05
CA GLN A 108 11.08 1.70 6.00
C GLN A 108 9.57 1.44 6.05
N LEU A 109 8.99 1.25 7.24
CA LEU A 109 7.54 1.11 7.42
C LEU A 109 6.80 2.39 6.99
N SER A 110 7.31 3.56 7.36
CA SER A 110 6.74 4.85 6.94
C SER A 110 6.79 5.02 5.42
N ALA A 111 7.91 4.65 4.78
CA ALA A 111 8.08 4.69 3.33
C ALA A 111 7.13 3.71 2.63
N ALA A 112 6.83 2.57 3.26
CA ALA A 112 5.82 1.62 2.80
C ALA A 112 4.38 2.07 3.09
N GLY A 113 4.15 3.22 3.75
CA GLY A 113 2.84 3.78 4.06
C GLY A 113 2.23 3.30 5.39
N VAL A 114 3.03 2.72 6.29
CA VAL A 114 2.64 2.31 7.64
C VAL A 114 3.22 3.28 8.66
N TYR A 115 2.36 4.05 9.31
CA TYR A 115 2.76 5.04 10.31
C TYR A 115 2.56 4.49 11.72
N LEU A 116 3.65 4.32 12.45
CA LEU A 116 3.61 3.90 13.85
C LEU A 116 3.43 5.11 14.76
N THR A 117 2.51 5.00 15.70
CA THR A 117 2.35 5.93 16.82
C THR A 117 3.51 5.83 17.80
N ASP A 118 3.75 6.87 18.58
CA ASP A 118 4.82 6.88 19.59
C ASP A 118 4.68 5.74 20.61
N LYS A 119 3.43 5.37 20.94
CA LYS A 119 3.13 4.23 21.80
C LYS A 119 3.59 2.91 21.18
N GLU A 120 3.32 2.70 19.89
CA GLU A 120 3.74 1.50 19.17
C GLU A 120 5.25 1.44 19.01
N LYS A 121 5.90 2.58 18.73
CA LYS A 121 7.35 2.69 18.70
C LYS A 121 7.98 2.32 20.05
N ALA A 122 7.47 2.87 21.14
CA ALA A 122 7.92 2.54 22.49
C ALA A 122 7.72 1.04 22.79
N LEU A 123 6.57 0.46 22.46
CA LEU A 123 6.31 -0.96 22.67
C LEU A 123 7.24 -1.86 21.84
N ASN A 124 7.47 -1.52 20.57
CA ASN A 124 8.40 -2.25 19.71
C ASN A 124 9.82 -2.23 20.26
N MET A 125 10.25 -1.07 20.76
CA MET A 125 11.55 -0.92 21.39
C MET A 125 11.65 -1.79 22.66
N LEU A 126 10.69 -1.69 23.58
CA LEU A 126 10.65 -2.49 24.81
C LEU A 126 10.64 -4.00 24.52
N ARG A 127 9.84 -4.44 23.54
CA ARG A 127 9.78 -5.84 23.10
C ARG A 127 11.13 -6.34 22.61
N SER A 128 11.82 -5.55 21.79
CA SER A 128 13.14 -5.92 21.26
C SER A 128 14.23 -6.05 22.34
N LEU A 129 14.07 -5.35 23.47
CA LEU A 129 15.05 -5.26 24.57
C LEU A 129 14.80 -6.24 25.72
N SER A 130 13.57 -6.72 25.84
CA SER A 130 13.04 -7.41 27.04
C SER A 130 13.86 -8.59 27.58
N SER A 131 14.64 -9.28 26.75
CA SER A 131 15.47 -10.41 27.21
C SER A 131 16.85 -10.01 27.73
N THR A 132 17.39 -8.87 27.28
CA THR A 132 18.73 -8.38 27.62
C THR A 132 18.68 -7.28 28.68
N CYS A 133 17.57 -6.52 28.73
CA CYS A 133 17.39 -5.33 29.56
C CYS A 133 16.20 -5.45 30.53
N ALA A 134 15.75 -6.66 30.87
CA ALA A 134 14.54 -6.90 31.66
C ALA A 134 14.48 -6.10 32.97
N ILE A 135 15.62 -5.97 33.67
CA ILE A 135 15.74 -5.22 34.92
C ILE A 135 15.56 -3.72 34.67
N PHE A 136 16.26 -3.17 33.68
CA PHE A 136 16.15 -1.77 33.28
C PHE A 136 14.73 -1.41 32.84
N VAL A 137 14.10 -2.25 32.02
CA VAL A 137 12.70 -2.06 31.58
C VAL A 137 11.74 -2.07 32.77
N SER A 138 11.99 -2.92 33.78
CA SER A 138 11.18 -2.97 35.01
C SER A 138 11.32 -1.68 35.82
N GLN A 139 12.56 -1.19 36.02
CA GLN A 139 12.83 0.06 36.73
C GLN A 139 12.20 1.27 36.03
N LEU A 140 12.31 1.31 34.70
CA LEU A 140 11.76 2.38 33.88
C LEU A 140 10.22 2.37 33.90
N SER A 141 9.61 1.20 33.91
CA SER A 141 8.15 1.04 34.03
C SER A 141 7.65 1.54 35.40
N VAL A 142 8.37 1.22 36.49
CA VAL A 142 8.05 1.73 37.84
C VAL A 142 8.19 3.25 37.89
N SER A 143 9.28 3.80 37.37
CA SER A 143 9.51 5.26 37.33
C SER A 143 8.45 6.00 36.50
N ALA A 144 8.08 5.47 35.34
CA ALA A 144 7.01 6.03 34.51
C ALA A 144 5.65 6.00 35.22
N HIS A 145 5.34 4.91 35.93
CA HIS A 145 4.11 4.79 36.72
C HIS A 145 4.07 5.81 37.87
N MET A 146 5.17 5.98 38.59
CA MET A 146 5.26 6.95 39.69
C MET A 146 5.14 8.40 39.23
N ASN A 147 5.63 8.72 38.03
CA ASN A 147 5.64 10.08 37.49
C ASN A 147 4.39 10.42 36.65
N GLY A 148 3.47 9.47 36.44
CA GLY A 148 2.25 9.68 35.65
C GLY A 148 2.49 10.05 34.18
N LYS A 149 3.71 9.84 33.66
CA LYS A 149 4.09 10.19 32.28
C LYS A 149 4.10 8.95 31.39
N SER A 150 3.53 9.07 30.19
CA SER A 150 3.64 8.03 29.17
C SER A 150 5.09 7.90 28.70
N ILE A 151 5.50 6.66 28.46
CA ILE A 151 6.84 6.34 27.97
C ILE A 151 6.98 6.86 26.53
N ASN A 152 7.76 7.93 26.34
CA ASN A 152 8.10 8.46 25.01
C ASN A 152 9.29 7.68 24.42
N PRO A 153 9.23 7.25 23.15
CA PRO A 153 10.32 6.50 22.50
C PRO A 153 11.67 7.24 22.49
N GLU A 154 11.69 8.56 22.32
CA GLU A 154 12.95 9.34 22.34
C GLU A 154 13.56 9.37 23.75
N THR A 155 12.73 9.52 24.77
CA THR A 155 13.20 9.46 26.17
C THR A 155 13.69 8.07 26.53
N LEU A 156 13.07 7.01 26.00
CA LEU A 156 13.58 5.64 26.13
C LEU A 156 14.98 5.50 25.52
N ILE A 157 15.17 5.99 24.29
CA ILE A 157 16.45 5.93 23.58
C ILE A 157 17.54 6.62 24.39
N VAL A 158 17.30 7.85 24.84
CA VAL A 158 18.31 8.60 25.63
C VAL A 158 18.70 7.85 26.90
N ASN A 159 17.72 7.36 27.68
CA ASN A 159 18.01 6.65 28.93
C ASN A 159 18.73 5.31 28.67
N LEU A 160 18.39 4.61 27.59
CA LEU A 160 19.03 3.34 27.23
C LEU A 160 20.47 3.53 26.78
N LEU A 161 20.76 4.58 26.02
CA LEU A 161 22.13 4.88 25.62
C LEU A 161 22.97 5.28 26.84
N GLN A 162 22.42 6.08 27.76
CA GLN A 162 23.12 6.46 29.00
C GLN A 162 23.46 5.29 29.93
N GLU A 163 22.60 4.26 30.00
CA GLU A 163 22.83 3.10 30.87
C GLU A 163 23.86 2.11 30.29
N TYR A 164 23.99 2.06 28.96
CA TYR A 164 24.81 1.08 28.25
C TYR A 164 26.07 1.66 27.57
N ASP A 165 26.32 2.97 27.73
CA ASP A 165 27.59 3.66 27.43
C ASP A 165 28.55 3.62 28.63
#